data_AF-R7UP17-F1
#
_entry.id   AF-R7UP17-F1
#
_cell.length_a   1.000
_cell.length_b   1.000
_cell.length_c   1.000
_cell.angle_alpha   90.00
_cell.angle_beta   90.00
_cell.angle_gamma   90.00
#
_symmetry.space_group_name_H-M   'P 1'
#
loop_
_entity.id
_entity.type
_entity.pdbx_description
1 polymer ?
#
loop_
_entity_poly.entity_id
_entity_poly.type
_entity_poly.pdbx_seq_one_letter_code
_entity_poly.pdbx_strand_id
1 'polypeptide(L)'
;MSSGSLADEFAEFFENKITAIRNGISAAPVQSEPLSDVVALNTFAFTNAEEISTLIRKSTSKSSAVDPIPTWLLKRCQCEIYLPAKVRPQRTHHAHKEEDKTAEENVEF
;
A
#
# COMPACT_ATOMS: atom_id res chain seq x y z
N MET A 1 25.60 -30.63 35.18
CA MET A 1 25.30 -29.95 33.91
C MET A 1 24.51 -28.69 34.25
N SER A 2 25.10 -27.51 34.09
CA SER A 2 24.48 -26.22 34.44
C SER A 2 23.47 -25.82 33.37
N SER A 3 22.30 -25.34 33.76
CA SER A 3 21.20 -24.93 32.86
C SER A 3 21.57 -23.83 31.87
N GLY A 4 22.59 -23.01 32.17
CA GLY A 4 23.10 -22.00 31.25
C GLY A 4 23.68 -22.60 29.97
N SER A 5 24.34 -23.76 30.08
CA SER A 5 25.03 -24.40 28.94
C SER A 5 24.09 -24.75 27.78
N LEU A 6 22.84 -25.16 28.07
CA LEU A 6 21.90 -25.53 27.02
C LEU A 6 21.24 -24.30 26.39
N ALA A 7 20.97 -23.26 27.17
CA ALA A 7 20.43 -22.02 26.65
C ALA A 7 21.43 -21.33 25.71
N ASP A 8 22.70 -21.34 26.09
CA ASP A 8 23.80 -20.78 25.29
C ASP A 8 23.98 -21.58 23.98
N GLU A 9 23.98 -22.91 24.05
CA GLU A 9 24.09 -23.78 22.87
C GLU A 9 22.89 -23.61 21.91
N PHE A 10 21.69 -23.42 22.46
CA PHE A 10 20.49 -23.15 21.66
C PHE A 10 20.59 -21.79 20.97
N ALA A 11 21.01 -20.75 21.69
CA ALA A 11 21.19 -19.40 21.12
C ALA A 11 22.23 -19.43 19.99
N GLU A 12 23.39 -20.04 20.24
CA GLU A 12 24.48 -20.16 19.28
C GLU A 12 24.04 -20.91 18.01
N PHE A 13 23.29 -22.01 18.16
CA PHE A 13 22.75 -22.76 17.02
C PHE A 13 21.87 -21.88 16.10
N PHE A 14 20.95 -21.09 16.67
CA PHE A 14 20.07 -20.24 15.87
C PHE A 14 20.79 -19.03 15.28
N GLU A 15 21.71 -18.42 16.01
CA GLU A 15 22.53 -17.32 15.48
C GLU A 15 23.37 -17.78 14.29
N ASN A 16 24.03 -18.94 14.41
CA ASN A 16 24.80 -19.53 13.32
C ASN A 16 23.91 -19.87 12.12
N LYS A 17 22.74 -20.47 12.35
CA LYS A 17 21.78 -20.79 11.28
C LYS A 17 21.26 -19.54 10.56
N ILE A 18 20.89 -18.50 11.30
CA ILE A 18 20.40 -17.23 10.73
C ILE A 18 21.52 -16.57 9.90
N THR A 19 22.74 -16.55 10.43
CA THR A 19 23.91 -15.98 9.76
C THR A 19 24.22 -16.73 8.46
N ALA A 20 24.20 -18.05 8.48
CA ALA A 20 24.41 -18.88 7.29
C ALA A 20 23.36 -18.61 6.20
N ILE A 21 22.07 -18.51 6.58
CA ILE A 21 20.99 -18.21 5.64
C ILE A 21 21.18 -16.81 5.03
N ARG A 22 21.45 -15.79 5.85
CA ARG A 22 21.66 -14.41 5.39
C ARG A 22 22.83 -14.32 4.42
N ASN A 23 23.94 -14.97 4.74
CA ASN A 23 25.12 -14.99 3.89
C ASN A 23 24.84 -15.72 2.57
N GLY A 24 24.10 -16.84 2.60
CA GLY A 24 23.68 -17.55 1.39
C GLY A 24 22.78 -16.70 0.47
N ILE A 25 21.87 -15.91 1.06
CA ILE A 25 20.99 -15.01 0.29
C ILE A 25 21.78 -13.80 -0.26
N SER A 26 22.67 -13.21 0.54
CA SER A 26 23.44 -12.02 0.12
C SER A 26 24.54 -12.34 -0.89
N ALA A 27 25.10 -13.55 -0.85
CA ALA A 27 26.13 -14.01 -1.78
C ALA A 27 25.55 -14.61 -3.06
N ALA A 28 24.24 -14.90 -3.09
CA ALA A 28 23.59 -15.31 -4.32
C ALA A 28 23.68 -14.15 -5.32
N PRO A 29 24.29 -14.35 -6.50
CA PRO A 29 24.22 -13.36 -7.55
C PRO A 29 22.74 -13.09 -7.81
N VAL A 30 22.35 -11.82 -7.86
CA VAL A 30 21.03 -11.43 -8.33
C VAL A 30 20.94 -12.00 -9.74
N GLN A 31 20.26 -13.13 -9.88
CA GLN A 31 19.95 -13.68 -11.18
C GLN A 31 19.03 -12.64 -11.81
N SER A 32 19.60 -11.76 -12.63
CA SER A 32 18.85 -11.06 -13.64
C SER A 32 18.43 -12.15 -14.61
N GLU A 33 17.38 -12.89 -14.24
CA GLU A 33 16.62 -13.66 -15.21
C GLU A 33 16.38 -12.70 -16.38
N PRO A 34 16.69 -13.09 -17.63
CA PRO A 34 16.33 -12.27 -18.77
C PRO A 34 14.85 -11.95 -18.58
N LEU A 35 14.52 -10.66 -18.60
CA LEU A 35 13.14 -10.21 -18.47
C LEU A 35 12.35 -10.91 -19.58
N SER A 36 11.74 -12.05 -19.26
CA SER A 36 10.88 -12.79 -20.17
C SER A 36 9.88 -11.79 -20.72
N ASP A 37 9.66 -11.85 -22.04
CA ASP A 37 8.83 -10.95 -22.84
C ASP A 37 7.94 -10.06 -21.98
N VAL A 38 8.39 -8.82 -21.77
CA VAL A 38 7.66 -7.84 -20.98
C VAL A 38 6.28 -7.75 -21.59
N VAL A 39 5.29 -8.34 -20.92
CA VAL A 39 3.89 -8.26 -21.33
C VAL A 39 3.56 -6.77 -21.31
N ALA A 40 3.49 -6.18 -22.50
CA ALA A 40 3.18 -4.77 -22.66
C ALA A 40 1.77 -4.55 -22.06
N LEU A 41 1.71 -3.84 -20.95
CA LEU A 41 0.45 -3.40 -20.36
C LEU A 41 -0.09 -2.28 -21.24
N ASN A 42 -1.03 -2.61 -22.12
CA ASN A 42 -1.57 -1.65 -23.09
C ASN A 42 -2.51 -0.62 -22.46
N THR A 43 -3.09 -0.93 -21.29
CA THR A 43 -4.07 -0.08 -20.61
C THR A 43 -4.02 -0.24 -19.09
N PHE A 44 -4.49 0.79 -18.38
CA PHE A 44 -4.77 0.75 -16.94
C PHE A 44 -6.26 0.94 -16.71
N ALA A 45 -6.79 0.31 -15.66
CA ALA A 45 -8.16 0.48 -15.22
C ALA A 45 -8.18 1.10 -13.81
N PHE A 46 -9.23 1.87 -13.52
CA PHE A 46 -9.49 2.29 -12.15
C PHE A 46 -9.79 1.06 -11.29
N THR A 47 -9.22 1.04 -10.09
CA THR A 47 -9.53 0.05 -9.06
C THR A 47 -10.39 0.70 -7.98
N ASN A 48 -11.06 -0.12 -7.17
CA ASN A 48 -11.85 0.34 -6.03
C ASN A 48 -11.22 -0.09 -4.69
N ALA A 49 -11.73 0.49 -3.60
CA ALA A 49 -11.23 0.23 -2.25
C ALA A 49 -11.32 -1.27 -1.85
N GLU A 50 -12.35 -1.97 -2.34
CA GLU A 50 -12.57 -3.38 -2.00
C GLU A 50 -11.58 -4.32 -2.70
N GLU A 51 -11.23 -4.02 -3.96
CA GLU A 51 -10.18 -4.71 -4.70
C GLU A 51 -8.81 -4.54 -4.03
N ILE A 52 -8.46 -3.30 -3.66
CA ILE A 52 -7.20 -3.03 -2.95
C ILE A 52 -7.19 -3.72 -1.58
N SER A 53 -8.31 -3.69 -0.85
CA SER A 53 -8.44 -4.39 0.45
C SER A 53 -8.25 -5.89 0.32
N THR A 54 -8.86 -6.47 -0.70
CA THR A 54 -8.69 -7.89 -1.01
C THR A 54 -7.24 -8.22 -1.35
N LEU A 55 -6.57 -7.39 -2.13
CA LEU A 55 -5.16 -7.56 -2.50
C LEU A 55 -4.26 -7.52 -1.25
N ILE A 56 -4.41 -6.51 -0.40
CA ILE A 56 -3.63 -6.37 0.83
C ILE A 56 -3.91 -7.54 1.78
N ARG A 57 -5.15 -8.00 1.92
CA ARG A 57 -5.47 -9.14 2.79
C ARG A 57 -4.82 -10.44 2.32
N LYS A 58 -4.82 -10.69 0.99
CA LYS A 58 -4.27 -11.91 0.38
C LYS A 58 -2.75 -11.94 0.32
N SER A 59 -2.11 -10.78 0.33
CA SER A 59 -0.65 -10.70 0.30
C SER A 59 0.00 -11.31 1.56
N THR A 60 1.17 -11.94 1.39
CA THR A 60 1.90 -12.54 2.52
C THR A 60 2.40 -11.47 3.47
N SER A 61 2.40 -11.73 4.77
CA SER A 61 2.96 -10.81 5.76
C SER A 61 4.50 -10.83 5.68
N LYS A 62 5.04 -10.07 4.73
CA LYS A 62 6.49 -9.91 4.50
C LYS A 62 6.90 -8.46 4.77
N SER A 63 8.20 -8.30 5.00
CA SER A 63 8.88 -7.01 4.97
C SER A 63 10.03 -7.13 3.96
N SER A 64 10.36 -6.03 3.29
CA SER A 64 11.48 -5.98 2.36
C SER A 64 12.39 -4.83 2.79
N ALA A 65 13.68 -4.92 2.50
CA ALA A 65 14.58 -3.77 2.68
C ALA A 65 14.18 -2.58 1.78
N VAL A 66 13.53 -2.87 0.65
CA VAL A 66 13.09 -1.87 -0.34
C VAL A 66 11.74 -1.25 0.04
N ASP A 67 10.89 -1.96 0.79
CA ASP A 67 9.60 -1.44 1.26
C ASP A 67 9.60 -1.37 2.79
N PRO A 68 9.75 -0.16 3.37
CA PRO A 68 9.83 0.01 4.82
C PRO A 68 8.50 -0.28 5.52
N ILE A 69 7.38 -0.41 4.78
CA ILE A 69 6.07 -0.67 5.36
C ILE A 69 5.77 -2.15 5.22
N PRO A 70 5.81 -2.92 6.32
CA PRO A 70 5.52 -4.33 6.25
C PRO A 70 4.03 -4.55 5.97
N THR A 71 3.73 -5.56 5.16
CA THR A 71 2.36 -5.88 4.73
C THR A 71 1.41 -6.19 5.91
N TRP A 72 1.94 -6.70 7.03
CA TRP A 72 1.12 -6.92 8.24
C TRP A 72 0.56 -5.62 8.81
N LEU A 73 1.30 -4.50 8.68
CA LEU A 73 0.86 -3.20 9.16
C LEU A 73 -0.23 -2.65 8.25
N LEU A 74 -0.09 -2.79 6.92
CA LEU A 74 -1.13 -2.43 5.96
C LEU A 74 -2.46 -3.16 6.23
N LYS A 75 -2.40 -4.44 6.64
CA LYS A 75 -3.60 -5.20 7.05
C LYS A 75 -4.29 -4.63 8.28
N ARG A 76 -3.54 -4.02 9.22
CA ARG A 76 -4.11 -3.37 10.41
C ARG A 76 -4.71 -1.99 10.08
N CYS A 77 -4.09 -1.26 9.16
CA CYS A 77 -4.49 0.10 8.80
C CYS A 77 -5.53 0.18 7.66
N GLN A 78 -6.19 -0.92 7.31
CA GLN A 78 -7.13 -0.96 6.19
C GLN A 78 -8.18 0.16 6.27
N CYS A 79 -8.78 0.41 7.43
CA CYS A 79 -9.78 1.46 7.58
C CYS A 79 -9.28 2.89 7.31
N GLU A 80 -7.97 3.13 7.47
CA GLU A 80 -7.36 4.46 7.32
C GLU A 80 -6.87 4.71 5.88
N ILE A 81 -6.45 3.66 5.17
CA ILE A 81 -5.90 3.75 3.81
C ILE A 81 -7.00 4.02 2.77
N TYR A 82 -8.24 3.60 3.02
CA TYR A 82 -9.36 3.75 2.06
C TYR A 82 -10.19 5.02 2.22
N LEU A 83 -9.81 5.94 3.12
CA LEU A 83 -10.47 7.24 3.13
C LEU A 83 -10.04 7.99 1.87
N PRO A 84 -10.96 8.34 0.95
CA PRO A 84 -10.60 9.20 -0.15
C PRO A 84 -9.98 10.45 0.44
N ALA A 85 -8.81 10.84 -0.07
CA ALA A 85 -8.21 12.11 0.28
C ALA A 85 -9.33 13.15 0.20
N LYS A 86 -9.67 13.77 1.35
CA LYS A 86 -10.62 14.88 1.35
C LYS A 86 -9.93 16.02 0.63
N VAL A 87 -9.99 16.00 -0.70
CA VAL A 87 -9.63 17.13 -1.56
C VAL A 87 -10.56 18.23 -1.09
N ARG A 88 -10.02 19.20 -0.34
CA ARG A 88 -10.77 20.41 0.00
C ARG A 88 -11.21 21.00 -1.34
N PRO A 89 -12.51 21.27 -1.54
CA PRO A 89 -12.93 22.03 -2.71
C PRO A 89 -12.15 23.33 -2.72
N GLN A 90 -11.32 23.54 -3.74
CA GLN A 90 -10.80 24.87 -4.04
C GLN A 90 -12.04 25.72 -4.33
N ARG A 91 -12.32 26.71 -3.49
CA ARG A 91 -13.36 27.71 -3.76
C ARG A 91 -12.96 28.42 -5.04
N THR A 92 -13.57 28.05 -6.17
CA THR A 92 -13.55 28.90 -7.35
C THR A 92 -14.46 30.09 -7.04
N HIS A 93 -13.85 31.25 -6.83
CA HIS A 93 -14.58 32.51 -6.80
C HIS A 93 -15.04 32.84 -8.22
N HIS A 94 -16.17 32.28 -8.64
CA HIS A 94 -16.95 32.86 -9.73
C HIS A 94 -18.12 33.63 -9.11
N ALA A 95 -17.89 34.92 -8.90
CA ALA A 95 -18.96 35.87 -8.67
C ALA A 95 -19.78 35.98 -9.96
N HIS A 96 -20.94 35.33 -10.01
CA HIS A 96 -21.98 35.72 -10.94
C HIS A 96 -22.81 36.80 -10.26
N LYS A 97 -22.69 38.01 -10.81
CA LYS A 97 -23.50 39.18 -10.52
C LYS A 97 -24.96 38.84 -10.86
N GLU A 98 -25.83 38.79 -9.85
CA GLU A 98 -27.28 38.84 -10.07
C GLU A 98 -27.60 40.19 -10.70
N GLU A 99 -28.06 40.16 -11.95
CA GLU A 99 -28.78 41.28 -12.54
C GLU A 99 -30.28 41.01 -12.41
N ASP A 100 -30.87 41.84 -11.55
CA ASP A 100 -32.27 42.13 -11.38
C ASP A 100 -32.98 42.35 -12.75
N LYS A 101 -34.08 41.63 -12.99
CA LYS A 101 -35.12 42.03 -13.93
C LYS A 101 -36.48 41.52 -13.46
N THR A 102 -37.20 42.45 -12.86
CA THR A 102 -38.64 42.46 -12.64
C THR A 102 -39.40 42.27 -13.96
N ALA A 103 -40.37 41.36 -13.99
CA ALA A 103 -41.54 41.45 -14.86
C ALA A 103 -42.67 40.62 -14.25
N GLU A 104 -43.66 41.35 -13.73
CA GLU A 104 -44.98 40.87 -13.35
C GLU A 104 -45.72 40.30 -14.57
N GLU A 105 -46.39 39.17 -14.42
CA GLU A 105 -47.76 39.00 -14.94
C GLU A 105 -48.46 37.85 -14.19
N ASN A 106 -49.44 38.22 -13.38
CA ASN A 106 -50.32 37.30 -12.67
C ASN A 106 -51.44 36.81 -13.61
N VAL A 107 -51.54 35.49 -13.71
CA VAL A 107 -52.72 34.61 -13.80
C VAL A 107 -54.07 35.25 -14.18
N GLU A 108 -54.51 34.92 -15.38
CA GLU A 108 -55.76 34.25 -15.80
C GLU A 108 -57.08 34.46 -15.01
N PHE A 109 -58.16 34.70 -15.78
CA PHE A 109 -59.57 34.82 -15.37
C PHE A 109 -60.19 33.53 -14.82
#